data_AF-A0A356QVH0-F1
#
_entry.id   AF-A0A356QVH0-F1
#
_cell.length_a   1.000
_cell.length_b   1.000
_cell.length_c   1.000
_cell.angle_alpha   90.00
_cell.angle_beta   90.00
_cell.angle_gamma   90.00
#
_symmetry.space_group_name_H-M   'P 1'
#
loop_
_entity.id
_entity.type
_entity.pdbx_description
1 polymer ?
#
loop_
_entity_poly.entity_id
_entity_poly.type
_entity_poly.pdbx_seq_one_letter_code
_entity_poly.pdbx_strand_id
1 'polypeptide(L)'
;TAPRLMSTLGLQMFPSRMIAEGGGITVDGEGTLITTETCFLNPNRNPGWSKSEVEAELCRMLGVTKVIWIPGDPYEDETNGHVDGLAAFVGPGRVLVEAAFDGAHPRYDVLMENRRALEGQTDAKGRILDLIFIEDAWQCDEGERFCTSYINSYIANGAVIMPSYGLSADDRAKATYQQLFPRREIIPLRIDDIAPGGGGIHCITQQQPGPSAG
;
A
#
# COMPACT_ATOMS: atom_id res chain seq x y z
N THR A 1 11.49 -1.73 17.85
CA THR A 1 10.95 -3.08 17.65
C THR A 1 9.58 -3.18 18.32
N ALA A 2 8.69 -4.03 17.80
CA ALA A 2 7.33 -4.18 18.35
C ALA A 2 7.29 -4.52 19.85
N PRO A 3 8.11 -5.45 20.40
CA PRO A 3 8.06 -5.77 21.84
C PRO A 3 8.39 -4.57 22.74
N ARG A 4 9.34 -3.72 22.34
CA ARG A 4 9.71 -2.53 23.09
C ARG A 4 8.58 -1.50 23.10
N LEU A 5 7.94 -1.29 21.94
CA LEU A 5 6.81 -0.37 21.81
C LEU A 5 5.61 -0.85 22.65
N MET A 6 5.23 -2.12 22.52
CA MET A 6 4.11 -2.71 23.27
C MET A 6 4.33 -2.65 24.78
N SER A 7 5.55 -2.97 25.25
CA SER A 7 5.92 -2.84 26.65
C SER A 7 5.82 -1.41 27.16
N THR A 8 6.31 -0.43 26.37
CA THR A 8 6.23 1.00 26.72
C THR A 8 4.79 1.49 26.82
N LEU A 9 3.91 1.00 25.95
CA LEU A 9 2.49 1.39 25.91
C LEU A 9 1.60 0.55 26.84
N GLY A 10 2.12 -0.49 27.48
CA GLY A 10 1.33 -1.41 28.31
C GLY A 10 0.31 -2.22 27.51
N LEU A 11 0.56 -2.46 26.22
CA LEU A 11 -0.35 -3.18 25.32
C LEU A 11 -0.01 -4.66 25.24
N GLN A 12 -1.04 -5.50 25.10
CA GLN A 12 -0.87 -6.93 24.85
C GLN A 12 -0.37 -7.17 23.42
N MET A 13 0.58 -8.10 23.27
CA MET A 13 1.12 -8.51 21.98
C MET A 13 0.57 -9.89 21.59
N PHE A 14 0.13 -10.02 20.35
CA PHE A 14 -0.26 -11.29 19.74
C PHE A 14 0.77 -11.64 18.65
N PRO A 15 1.69 -12.60 18.89
CA PRO A 15 2.73 -12.90 17.92
C PRO A 15 2.22 -13.81 16.79
N SER A 16 2.85 -13.68 15.62
CA SER A 16 2.77 -14.61 14.50
C SER A 16 4.15 -15.18 14.21
N ARG A 17 4.21 -16.37 13.60
CA ARG A 17 5.44 -16.95 13.03
C ARG A 17 5.66 -16.51 11.58
N MET A 18 4.65 -15.94 10.94
CA MET A 18 4.74 -15.42 9.59
C MET A 18 5.60 -14.15 9.60
N ILE A 19 6.59 -14.12 8.72
CA ILE A 19 7.35 -12.92 8.41
C ILE A 19 6.48 -12.07 7.48
N ALA A 20 6.16 -10.86 7.91
CA ALA A 20 5.33 -9.92 7.17
C ALA A 20 5.70 -8.49 7.53
N GLU A 21 5.66 -7.61 6.52
CA GLU A 21 5.88 -6.19 6.63
C GLU A 21 4.57 -5.42 6.45
N GLY A 22 4.40 -4.29 7.17
CA GLY A 22 3.18 -3.49 7.10
C GLY A 22 2.88 -2.93 5.71
N GLY A 23 3.92 -2.58 4.94
CA GLY A 23 3.79 -2.09 3.55
C GLY A 23 3.34 -3.16 2.56
N GLY A 24 3.47 -4.44 2.90
CA GLY A 24 3.02 -5.54 2.05
C GLY A 24 1.49 -5.73 2.05
N ILE A 25 0.75 -5.02 2.92
CA ILE A 25 -0.70 -5.17 3.05
C ILE A 25 -1.42 -3.80 3.07
N THR A 26 -2.66 -3.79 2.59
CA THR A 26 -3.60 -2.68 2.82
C THR A 26 -4.97 -3.24 3.18
N VAL A 27 -5.69 -2.59 4.11
CA VAL A 27 -6.98 -3.08 4.65
C VAL A 27 -8.07 -2.01 4.55
N ASP A 28 -9.31 -2.43 4.33
CA ASP A 28 -10.46 -1.53 4.22
C ASP A 28 -11.13 -1.18 5.55
N GLY A 29 -10.75 -1.88 6.63
CA GLY A 29 -11.36 -1.77 7.96
C GLY A 29 -12.70 -2.49 8.12
N GLU A 30 -13.18 -3.19 7.08
CA GLU A 30 -14.46 -3.90 7.04
C GLU A 30 -14.34 -5.39 6.66
N GLY A 31 -13.12 -5.92 6.66
CA GLY A 31 -12.83 -7.34 6.53
C GLY A 31 -12.14 -7.73 5.23
N THR A 32 -11.67 -6.76 4.44
CA THR A 32 -10.95 -7.00 3.19
C THR A 32 -9.50 -6.53 3.29
N LEU A 33 -8.61 -7.32 2.73
CA LEU A 33 -7.19 -7.02 2.58
C LEU A 33 -6.77 -7.16 1.12
N ILE A 34 -5.90 -6.28 0.63
CA ILE A 34 -5.18 -6.46 -0.64
C ILE A 34 -3.70 -6.69 -0.32
N THR A 35 -3.09 -7.65 -1.01
CA THR A 35 -1.66 -7.98 -0.93
C THR A 35 -1.16 -8.42 -2.30
N THR A 36 0.15 -8.52 -2.46
CA THR A 36 0.81 -8.95 -3.69
C THR A 36 1.32 -10.40 -3.59
N GLU A 37 1.28 -11.12 -4.70
CA GLU A 37 1.87 -12.48 -4.79
C GLU A 37 3.40 -12.43 -4.74
N THR A 38 4.00 -11.49 -5.48
CA THR A 38 5.46 -11.28 -5.56
C THR A 38 6.12 -11.05 -4.19
N CYS A 39 5.42 -10.42 -3.25
CA CYS A 39 5.92 -10.20 -1.89
C CYS A 39 5.63 -11.41 -1.00
N PHE A 40 4.36 -11.70 -0.71
CA PHE A 40 3.98 -12.64 0.35
C PHE A 40 4.26 -14.11 0.00
N LEU A 41 4.37 -14.44 -1.29
CA LEU A 41 4.73 -15.78 -1.77
C LEU A 41 6.20 -15.86 -2.18
N ASN A 42 6.99 -14.80 -1.96
CA ASN A 42 8.41 -14.85 -2.20
C ASN A 42 9.06 -15.93 -1.30
N PRO A 43 9.89 -16.83 -1.86
CA PRO A 43 10.59 -17.84 -1.07
C PRO A 43 11.43 -17.28 0.08
N ASN A 44 11.85 -16.01 0.01
CA ASN A 44 12.62 -15.35 1.07
C ASN A 44 11.78 -14.88 2.27
N ARG A 45 10.43 -14.83 2.16
CA ARG A 45 9.53 -14.37 3.23
C ARG A 45 9.16 -15.51 4.16
N ASN A 46 8.41 -16.48 3.65
CA ASN A 46 7.87 -17.57 4.47
C ASN A 46 8.18 -18.94 3.82
N PRO A 47 9.44 -19.42 3.90
CA PRO A 47 9.83 -20.69 3.30
C PRO A 47 8.93 -21.84 3.77
N GLY A 48 8.35 -22.55 2.81
CA GLY A 48 7.49 -23.72 3.06
C GLY A 48 6.03 -23.41 3.38
N TRP A 49 5.62 -22.13 3.42
CA TRP A 49 4.22 -21.76 3.55
C TRP A 49 3.54 -21.74 2.17
N SER A 50 2.37 -22.35 2.09
CA SER A 50 1.47 -22.25 0.95
C SER A 50 0.68 -20.96 0.98
N LYS A 51 0.16 -20.54 -0.19
CA LYS A 51 -0.73 -19.37 -0.31
C LYS A 51 -1.92 -19.44 0.65
N SER A 52 -2.54 -20.61 0.83
CA SER A 52 -3.66 -20.79 1.75
C SER A 52 -3.26 -20.68 3.22
N GLU A 53 -2.05 -21.08 3.60
CA GLU A 53 -1.54 -20.90 4.96
C GLU A 53 -1.25 -19.44 5.27
N VAL A 54 -0.66 -18.72 4.30
CA VAL A 54 -0.45 -17.27 4.39
C VAL A 54 -1.80 -16.54 4.54
N GLU A 55 -2.77 -16.87 3.70
CA GLU A 55 -4.11 -16.28 3.77
C GLU A 55 -4.82 -16.57 5.10
N ALA A 56 -4.75 -17.80 5.60
CA ALA A 56 -5.34 -18.18 6.88
C ALA A 56 -4.73 -17.40 8.05
N GLU A 57 -3.40 -17.19 8.03
CA GLU A 57 -2.71 -16.44 9.08
C GLU A 57 -3.00 -14.93 9.01
N LEU A 58 -3.08 -14.34 7.81
CA LEU A 58 -3.53 -12.96 7.61
C LEU A 58 -4.95 -12.76 8.17
N CYS A 59 -5.89 -13.65 7.84
CA CYS A 59 -7.24 -13.62 8.38
C CYS A 59 -7.25 -13.74 9.91
N ARG A 60 -6.48 -14.67 10.48
CA ARG A 60 -6.39 -14.88 11.93
C ARG A 60 -5.84 -13.66 12.67
N MET A 61 -4.81 -13.03 12.11
CA MET A 61 -4.08 -11.94 12.78
C MET A 61 -4.74 -10.57 12.59
N LEU A 62 -5.40 -10.34 11.45
CA LEU A 62 -5.94 -9.03 11.08
C LEU A 62 -7.47 -8.96 11.16
N GLY A 63 -8.15 -10.08 11.42
CA GLY A 63 -9.61 -10.14 11.51
C GLY A 63 -10.33 -9.94 10.18
N VAL A 64 -9.61 -10.07 9.06
CA VAL A 64 -10.18 -10.02 7.72
C VAL A 64 -10.80 -11.37 7.34
N THR A 65 -11.77 -11.34 6.43
CA THR A 65 -12.46 -12.53 5.92
C THR A 65 -12.29 -12.70 4.41
N LYS A 66 -11.70 -11.71 3.73
CA LYS A 66 -11.39 -11.76 2.31
C LYS A 66 -10.00 -11.20 2.04
N VAL A 67 -9.18 -11.95 1.33
CA VAL A 67 -7.89 -11.50 0.80
C VAL A 67 -7.97 -11.43 -0.72
N ILE A 68 -7.61 -10.27 -1.27
CA ILE A 68 -7.48 -10.04 -2.71
C ILE A 68 -5.99 -10.05 -3.03
N TRP A 69 -5.60 -10.95 -3.92
CA TRP A 69 -4.22 -11.12 -4.38
C TRP A 69 -4.05 -10.45 -5.74
N ILE A 70 -3.16 -9.46 -5.82
CA ILE A 70 -2.70 -8.90 -7.10
C ILE A 70 -1.31 -9.47 -7.44
N PRO A 71 -0.89 -9.51 -8.72
CA PRO A 71 0.42 -10.06 -9.11
C PRO A 71 1.60 -9.37 -8.39
N GLY A 72 1.52 -8.06 -8.20
CA GLY A 72 2.60 -7.21 -7.70
C GLY A 72 3.64 -6.90 -8.77
N ASP A 73 4.89 -6.68 -8.37
CA ASP A 73 5.98 -6.31 -9.27
C ASP A 73 7.16 -7.29 -9.17
N PRO A 74 7.40 -8.13 -10.19
CA PRO A 74 8.47 -9.12 -10.17
C PRO A 74 9.87 -8.53 -10.38
N TYR A 75 9.98 -7.26 -10.77
CA TYR A 75 11.26 -6.56 -10.97
C TYR A 75 11.55 -5.53 -9.88
N GLU A 76 10.75 -5.49 -8.81
CA GLU A 76 11.08 -4.73 -7.60
C GLU A 76 11.80 -5.68 -6.62
N ASP A 77 13.02 -5.31 -6.24
CA ASP A 77 13.94 -6.19 -5.51
C ASP A 77 14.10 -5.82 -4.04
N GLU A 78 13.84 -4.56 -3.67
CA GLU A 78 13.96 -4.05 -2.30
C GLU A 78 12.88 -4.65 -1.38
N THR A 79 11.62 -4.61 -1.79
CA THR A 79 10.47 -5.08 -1.00
C THR A 79 9.77 -6.30 -1.60
N ASN A 80 10.24 -6.77 -2.75
CA ASN A 80 9.61 -7.80 -3.58
C ASN A 80 8.17 -7.44 -3.98
N GLY A 81 7.94 -6.16 -4.27
CA GLY A 81 6.67 -5.63 -4.74
C GLY A 81 5.65 -5.47 -3.62
N HIS A 82 5.94 -4.64 -2.61
CA HIS A 82 4.94 -4.26 -1.62
C HIS A 82 3.69 -3.62 -2.25
N VAL A 83 2.52 -3.87 -1.65
CA VAL A 83 1.26 -3.34 -2.15
C VAL A 83 1.14 -1.83 -1.97
N ASP A 84 1.82 -1.24 -0.97
CA ASP A 84 1.80 0.21 -0.69
C ASP A 84 2.51 1.09 -1.75
N GLY A 85 3.11 0.47 -2.77
CA GLY A 85 3.54 1.12 -4.01
C GLY A 85 2.60 0.90 -5.19
N LEU A 86 1.53 0.12 -5.05
CA LEU A 86 0.66 -0.30 -6.17
C LEU A 86 -0.81 0.01 -5.92
N ALA A 87 -1.28 -0.18 -4.70
CA ALA A 87 -2.66 0.03 -4.32
C ALA A 87 -2.82 0.32 -2.82
N ALA A 88 -3.78 1.17 -2.47
CA ALA A 88 -4.18 1.42 -1.10
C ALA A 88 -5.69 1.57 -0.97
N PHE A 89 -6.28 0.98 0.07
CA PHE A 89 -7.64 1.34 0.44
C PHE A 89 -7.68 2.80 0.92
N VAL A 90 -8.55 3.59 0.29
CA VAL A 90 -8.81 5.00 0.65
C VAL A 90 -10.19 5.17 1.31
N GLY A 91 -10.88 4.06 1.52
CA GLY A 91 -12.13 3.91 2.25
C GLY A 91 -12.75 2.53 1.99
N PRO A 92 -13.83 2.15 2.68
CA PRO A 92 -14.51 0.89 2.44
C PRO A 92 -14.96 0.74 0.98
N GLY A 93 -14.49 -0.32 0.31
CA GLY A 93 -14.77 -0.61 -1.10
C GLY A 93 -14.12 0.35 -2.11
N ARG A 94 -13.23 1.26 -1.69
CA ARG A 94 -12.57 2.24 -2.57
C ARG A 94 -11.06 2.07 -2.53
N VAL A 95 -10.45 1.87 -3.69
CA VAL A 95 -9.03 1.58 -3.82
C VAL A 95 -8.37 2.60 -4.73
N LEU A 96 -7.33 3.27 -4.23
CA LEU A 96 -6.41 4.04 -5.05
C LEU A 96 -5.41 3.07 -5.66
N VAL A 97 -5.23 3.11 -6.98
CA VAL A 97 -4.41 2.17 -7.76
C VAL A 97 -3.45 2.95 -8.63
N GLU A 98 -2.18 2.56 -8.61
CA GLU A 98 -1.16 3.15 -9.45
C GLU A 98 -1.36 2.74 -10.91
N ALA A 99 -1.26 3.70 -11.83
CA ALA A 99 -1.58 3.48 -13.23
C ALA A 99 -0.64 4.27 -14.15
N ALA A 100 -0.16 3.60 -15.19
CA ALA A 100 0.51 4.26 -16.30
C ALA A 100 -0.52 4.88 -17.26
N PHE A 101 -0.45 6.19 -17.46
CA PHE A 101 -1.23 6.90 -18.49
C PHE A 101 -0.47 7.12 -19.79
N ASP A 102 0.85 6.87 -19.78
CA ASP A 102 1.74 6.91 -20.93
C ASP A 102 2.23 5.49 -21.25
N GLY A 103 2.09 5.07 -22.50
CA GLY A 103 2.59 3.76 -22.97
C GLY A 103 4.11 3.62 -22.93
N ALA A 104 4.85 4.72 -22.78
CA ALA A 104 6.30 4.72 -22.60
C ALA A 104 6.74 4.39 -21.15
N HIS A 105 5.78 4.23 -20.21
CA HIS A 105 6.09 3.94 -18.82
C HIS A 105 6.87 2.61 -18.69
N PRO A 106 8.04 2.58 -18.01
CA PRO A 106 8.89 1.39 -17.92
C PRO A 106 8.19 0.16 -17.31
N ARG A 107 7.25 0.39 -16.38
CA ARG A 107 6.43 -0.65 -15.74
C ARG A 107 4.99 -0.75 -16.28
N TYR A 108 4.72 -0.28 -17.51
CA TYR A 108 3.36 -0.22 -18.06
C TYR A 108 2.60 -1.55 -17.93
N ASP A 109 3.21 -2.66 -18.35
CA ASP A 109 2.58 -3.98 -18.31
C ASP A 109 2.30 -4.45 -16.87
N VAL A 110 3.23 -4.21 -15.94
CA VAL A 110 3.07 -4.56 -14.52
C VAL A 110 1.89 -3.80 -13.90
N LEU A 111 1.80 -2.48 -14.11
CA LEU A 111 0.69 -1.67 -13.59
C LEU A 111 -0.65 -2.09 -14.20
N MET A 112 -0.66 -2.42 -15.49
CA MET A 112 -1.86 -2.91 -16.17
C MET A 112 -2.34 -4.28 -15.67
N GLU A 113 -1.42 -5.20 -15.35
CA GLU A 113 -1.77 -6.51 -14.79
C GLU A 113 -2.34 -6.39 -13.37
N ASN A 114 -1.75 -5.56 -12.52
CA ASN A 114 -2.27 -5.28 -11.18
C ASN A 114 -3.67 -4.65 -11.23
N ARG A 115 -3.87 -3.69 -12.12
CA ARG A 115 -5.20 -3.13 -12.39
C ARG A 115 -6.19 -4.20 -12.80
N ARG A 116 -5.87 -5.05 -13.79
CA ARG A 116 -6.76 -6.12 -14.26
C ARG A 116 -7.14 -7.11 -13.16
N ALA A 117 -6.22 -7.39 -12.23
CA ALA A 117 -6.49 -8.27 -11.10
C ALA A 117 -7.52 -7.69 -10.10
N LEU A 118 -7.63 -6.36 -10.03
CA LEU A 118 -8.60 -5.65 -9.20
C LEU A 118 -9.94 -5.41 -9.91
N GLU A 119 -9.96 -5.32 -11.24
CA GLU A 119 -11.17 -5.07 -12.03
C GLU A 119 -12.24 -6.16 -11.77
N GLY A 120 -13.44 -5.72 -11.36
CA GLY A 120 -14.57 -6.61 -11.07
C GLY A 120 -14.48 -7.36 -9.75
N GLN A 121 -13.41 -7.18 -8.96
CA GLN A 121 -13.34 -7.71 -7.60
C GLN A 121 -14.43 -7.10 -6.72
N THR A 122 -14.83 -7.88 -5.72
CA THR A 122 -15.69 -7.42 -4.64
C THR A 122 -14.94 -7.38 -3.32
N ASP A 123 -15.39 -6.62 -2.36
CA ASP A 123 -14.89 -6.68 -0.98
C ASP A 123 -15.61 -7.74 -0.13
N ALA A 124 -15.24 -7.86 1.15
CA ALA A 124 -15.86 -8.81 2.09
C ALA A 124 -17.34 -8.54 2.37
N LYS A 125 -17.85 -7.35 2.03
CA LYS A 125 -19.27 -6.98 2.13
C LYS A 125 -20.02 -7.15 0.81
N GLY A 126 -19.36 -7.62 -0.24
CA GLY A 126 -19.94 -7.86 -1.56
C GLY A 126 -20.07 -6.60 -2.43
N ARG A 127 -19.47 -5.47 -2.06
CA ARG A 127 -19.43 -4.27 -2.90
C ARG A 127 -18.40 -4.48 -4.00
N ILE A 128 -18.71 -4.10 -5.24
CA ILE A 128 -17.70 -4.02 -6.31
C ILE A 128 -16.73 -2.89 -5.96
N LEU A 129 -15.43 -3.14 -6.12
CA LEU A 129 -14.41 -2.13 -5.82
C LEU A 129 -14.54 -0.92 -6.75
N ASP A 130 -14.58 0.27 -6.16
CA ASP A 130 -14.41 1.56 -6.82
C ASP A 130 -12.90 1.81 -6.98
N LEU A 131 -12.40 1.69 -8.21
CA LEU A 131 -10.97 1.86 -8.53
C LEU A 131 -10.72 3.30 -8.98
N ILE A 132 -9.89 4.01 -8.21
CA ILE A 132 -9.40 5.36 -8.53
C ILE A 132 -7.96 5.25 -8.97
N PHE A 133 -7.64 5.81 -10.13
CA PHE A 133 -6.29 5.73 -10.70
C PHE A 133 -5.47 6.98 -10.40
N ILE A 134 -4.19 6.76 -10.08
CA ILE A 134 -3.19 7.81 -9.87
C ILE A 134 -1.92 7.44 -10.64
N GLU A 135 -1.26 8.42 -11.23
CA GLU A 135 0.05 8.20 -11.87
C GLU A 135 1.12 8.04 -10.80
N ASP A 136 2.32 7.61 -11.19
CA ASP A 136 3.52 7.67 -10.37
C ASP A 136 4.47 8.79 -10.87
N ALA A 137 5.63 8.91 -10.25
CA ALA A 137 6.66 9.88 -10.61
C ALA A 137 7.80 9.29 -11.45
N TRP A 138 7.54 8.29 -12.30
CA TRP A 138 8.57 7.55 -13.06
C TRP A 138 9.59 8.41 -13.83
N GLN A 139 9.25 9.66 -14.16
CA GLN A 139 10.14 10.59 -14.88
C GLN A 139 11.32 11.11 -14.04
N CYS A 140 11.26 11.00 -12.72
CA CYS A 140 12.38 11.31 -11.83
C CYS A 140 13.06 10.06 -11.26
N ASP A 141 12.79 8.89 -11.83
CA ASP A 141 13.43 7.65 -11.39
C ASP A 141 14.96 7.74 -11.58
N GLU A 142 15.70 7.64 -10.47
CA GLU A 142 17.17 7.69 -10.43
C GLU A 142 17.82 6.30 -10.30
N GLY A 143 17.03 5.22 -10.32
CA GLY A 143 17.54 3.85 -10.32
C GLY A 143 16.68 2.87 -9.53
N GLU A 144 17.14 1.63 -9.47
CA GLU A 144 16.35 0.47 -9.00
C GLU A 144 15.72 0.62 -7.61
N ARG A 145 16.32 1.43 -6.72
CA ARG A 145 15.82 1.68 -5.36
C ARG A 145 14.96 2.93 -5.22
N PHE A 146 14.74 3.69 -6.29
CA PHE A 146 14.04 4.96 -6.16
C PHE A 146 12.52 4.73 -6.07
N CYS A 147 11.90 5.17 -4.97
CA CYS A 147 10.45 5.07 -4.81
C CYS A 147 9.73 6.22 -5.54
N THR A 148 9.04 5.93 -6.64
CA THR A 148 8.30 6.92 -7.46
C THR A 148 6.81 7.05 -7.08
N SER A 149 6.31 6.20 -6.19
CA SER A 149 4.87 6.06 -5.96
C SER A 149 4.26 7.18 -5.12
N TYR A 150 3.24 7.87 -5.64
CA TYR A 150 2.41 8.78 -4.85
C TYR A 150 1.47 8.06 -3.89
N ILE A 151 1.24 6.75 -4.06
CA ILE A 151 0.46 5.94 -3.11
C ILE A 151 1.17 5.82 -1.77
N ASN A 152 2.51 5.87 -1.76
CA ASN A 152 3.35 5.77 -0.58
C ASN A 152 3.27 7.04 0.31
N SER A 153 2.05 7.35 0.75
CA SER A 153 1.61 8.50 1.51
C SER A 153 1.14 8.10 2.90
N TYR A 154 0.99 9.07 3.80
CA TYR A 154 0.44 8.86 5.12
C TYR A 154 -0.91 9.57 5.27
N ILE A 155 -1.97 8.79 5.53
CA ILE A 155 -3.32 9.31 5.78
C ILE A 155 -3.49 9.51 7.29
N ALA A 156 -3.41 10.76 7.73
CA ALA A 156 -3.69 11.16 9.11
C ALA A 156 -5.17 11.51 9.32
N ASN A 157 -5.55 11.79 10.57
CA ASN A 157 -6.93 12.14 10.92
C ASN A 157 -7.46 13.34 10.12
N GLY A 158 -6.66 14.42 10.02
CA GLY A 158 -7.04 15.67 9.37
C GLY A 158 -6.22 16.05 8.13
N ALA A 159 -5.24 15.24 7.75
CA ALA A 159 -4.34 15.54 6.63
C ALA A 159 -3.95 14.28 5.86
N VAL A 160 -3.49 14.45 4.62
CA VAL A 160 -2.76 13.45 3.86
C VAL A 160 -1.40 14.02 3.52
N ILE A 161 -0.35 13.33 3.96
CA ILE A 161 1.03 13.72 3.69
C ILE A 161 1.48 12.84 2.52
N MET A 162 1.50 13.41 1.32
CA MET A 162 1.85 12.71 0.09
C MET A 162 3.27 13.08 -0.35
N PRO A 163 4.00 12.17 -1.00
CA PRO A 163 5.30 12.52 -1.55
C PRO A 163 5.14 13.52 -2.71
N SER A 164 6.17 14.33 -2.91
CA SER A 164 6.32 15.25 -4.03
C SER A 164 7.73 15.10 -4.57
N TYR A 165 7.83 15.07 -5.90
CA TYR A 165 9.04 14.76 -6.65
C TYR A 165 9.63 15.97 -7.41
N GLY A 166 8.95 17.12 -7.36
CA GLY A 166 9.33 18.32 -8.10
C GLY A 166 8.88 18.27 -9.57
N LEU A 167 7.88 17.44 -9.87
CA LEU A 167 7.33 17.22 -11.20
C LEU A 167 5.94 17.84 -11.33
N SER A 168 5.49 18.08 -12.56
CA SER A 168 4.10 18.49 -12.82
C SER A 168 3.06 17.43 -12.41
N ALA A 169 3.50 16.18 -12.27
CA ALA A 169 2.68 15.07 -11.74
C ALA A 169 2.30 15.29 -10.27
N ASP A 170 3.09 16.02 -9.48
CA ASP A 170 2.80 16.33 -8.08
C ASP A 170 1.42 17.01 -7.93
N ASP A 171 1.12 17.97 -8.81
CA ASP A 171 -0.16 18.71 -8.79
C ASP A 171 -1.35 17.83 -9.15
N ARG A 172 -1.15 16.89 -10.08
CA ARG A 172 -2.20 15.94 -10.50
C ARG A 172 -2.47 14.92 -9.42
N ALA A 173 -1.42 14.35 -8.83
CA ALA A 173 -1.52 13.46 -7.67
C ALA A 173 -2.20 14.16 -6.48
N LYS A 174 -1.82 15.42 -6.21
CA LYS A 174 -2.47 16.24 -5.17
C LYS A 174 -3.96 16.46 -5.45
N ALA A 175 -4.33 16.74 -6.70
CA ALA A 175 -5.72 16.92 -7.08
C ALA A 175 -6.53 15.62 -6.86
N THR A 176 -5.98 14.46 -7.17
CA THR A 176 -6.59 13.15 -6.87
C THR A 176 -6.82 12.97 -5.38
N TYR A 177 -5.80 13.21 -4.54
CA TYR A 177 -5.95 13.13 -3.09
C TYR A 177 -6.98 14.13 -2.54
N GLN A 178 -7.05 15.34 -3.10
CA GLN A 178 -8.01 16.36 -2.70
C GLN A 178 -9.46 15.93 -2.98
N GLN A 179 -9.70 15.23 -4.10
CA GLN A 179 -11.01 14.66 -4.43
C GLN A 179 -11.36 13.48 -3.52
N LEU A 180 -10.38 12.63 -3.20
CA LEU A 180 -10.57 11.49 -2.29
C LEU A 180 -10.88 11.92 -0.87
N PHE A 181 -10.23 12.98 -0.39
CA PHE A 181 -10.29 13.44 0.98
C PHE A 181 -10.64 14.94 1.09
N PRO A 182 -11.87 15.35 0.74
CA PRO A 182 -12.25 16.76 0.66
C PRO A 182 -12.25 17.50 2.01
N ARG A 183 -12.20 16.76 3.13
CA ARG A 183 -12.14 17.31 4.49
C ARG A 183 -10.75 17.21 5.13
N ARG A 184 -9.75 16.73 4.40
CA ARG A 184 -8.37 16.66 4.86
C ARG A 184 -7.53 17.69 4.12
N GLU A 185 -6.53 18.23 4.80
CA GLU A 185 -5.48 19.02 4.18
C GLU A 185 -4.55 18.10 3.39
N ILE A 186 -4.30 18.40 2.11
CA ILE A 186 -3.34 17.63 1.30
C ILE A 186 -2.01 18.36 1.32
N ILE A 187 -1.01 17.73 1.96
CA ILE A 187 0.32 18.28 2.21
C ILE A 187 1.34 17.51 1.36
N PRO A 188 1.78 18.05 0.21
CA PRO A 188 2.91 17.50 -0.53
C PRO A 188 4.21 17.75 0.22
N LEU A 189 5.02 16.72 0.40
CA LEU A 189 6.33 16.80 1.04
C LEU A 189 7.40 16.33 0.07
N ARG A 190 8.44 17.15 -0.14
CA ARG A 190 9.61 16.74 -0.92
C ARG A 190 10.37 15.66 -0.16
N ILE A 191 10.62 14.54 -0.83
CA ILE A 191 11.24 13.35 -0.24
C ILE A 191 12.57 12.96 -0.91
N ASP A 192 13.32 13.96 -1.39
CA ASP A 192 14.59 13.76 -2.11
C ASP A 192 15.62 12.94 -1.31
N ASP A 193 15.58 13.02 0.02
CA ASP A 193 16.47 12.26 0.91
C ASP A 193 15.91 10.90 1.35
N ILE A 194 14.66 10.57 0.98
CA ILE A 194 13.97 9.33 1.38
C ILE A 194 13.78 8.41 0.17
N ALA A 195 13.29 8.95 -0.95
CA ALA A 195 12.99 8.17 -2.16
C ALA A 195 14.17 7.35 -2.68
N PRO A 196 15.44 7.84 -2.70
CA PRO A 196 16.59 7.02 -3.11
C PRO A 196 16.86 5.82 -2.19
N GLY A 197 16.26 5.80 -1.00
CA GLY A 197 16.43 4.76 0.01
C GLY A 197 15.49 3.55 -0.13
N GLY A 198 14.65 3.46 -1.17
CA GLY A 198 13.75 2.31 -1.37
C GLY A 198 12.31 2.51 -0.90
N GLY A 199 11.94 3.69 -0.41
CA GLY A 199 10.59 3.90 0.13
C GLY A 199 10.15 5.35 0.15
N GLY A 200 8.87 5.57 0.42
CA GLY A 200 8.28 6.90 0.59
C GLY A 200 7.86 7.16 2.04
N ILE A 201 6.83 7.98 2.19
CA ILE A 201 6.35 8.44 3.50
C ILE A 201 5.66 7.29 4.25
N HIS A 202 4.93 6.42 3.56
CA HIS A 202 4.25 5.28 4.18
C HIS A 202 5.26 4.33 4.84
N CYS A 203 6.36 4.03 4.16
CA CYS A 203 7.38 3.08 4.64
C CYS A 203 8.06 3.50 5.95
N ILE A 204 8.09 4.80 6.27
CA ILE A 204 8.74 5.33 7.49
C ILE A 204 7.73 5.75 8.58
N THR A 205 6.46 5.43 8.41
CA THR A 205 5.40 5.77 9.36
C THR A 205 4.64 4.53 9.83
N GLN A 206 4.05 4.61 11.02
CA GLN A 206 3.15 3.59 11.55
C GLN A 206 2.09 4.27 12.41
N GLN A 207 0.83 4.19 12.01
CA GLN A 207 -0.29 4.72 12.76
C GLN A 207 -0.59 3.90 14.02
N GLN A 208 -0.93 4.59 15.10
CA GLN A 208 -1.59 4.01 16.26
C GLN A 208 -3.05 4.48 16.26
N PRO A 209 -4.03 3.61 15.97
CA PRO A 209 -5.43 4.00 15.94
C PRO A 209 -5.88 4.49 17.32
N GLY A 210 -6.78 5.47 17.32
CA GLY A 210 -7.49 5.89 18.53
C GLY A 210 -8.39 4.76 19.07
N PRO A 211 -8.86 4.87 20.32
CA PRO A 211 -9.84 3.93 20.85
C PRO A 211 -11.08 3.88 19.94
N SER A 212 -11.62 2.69 19.72
CA SER A 212 -12.88 2.53 19.00
C SER A 212 -13.95 3.41 19.63
N ALA A 213 -14.68 4.17 18.82
CA ALA A 213 -15.93 4.77 19.28
C ALA A 213 -16.86 3.61 19.64
N GLY A 214 -17.10 3.42 20.95
CA GLY A 214 -17.98 2.39 21.48
C GLY A 214 -19.44 2.57 21.06
#